data_AF-V4ARK1-F1
#
_entry.id   AF-V4ARK1-F1
#
_cell.length_a   1.000
_cell.length_b   1.000
_cell.length_c   1.000
_cell.angle_alpha   90.00
_cell.angle_beta   90.00
_cell.angle_gamma   90.00
#
_symmetry.space_group_name_H-M   'P 1'
#
loop_
_entity.id
_entity.type
_entity.pdbx_description
1 polymer ?
#
loop_
_entity_poly.entity_id
_entity_poly.type
_entity_poly.pdbx_seq_one_letter_code
_entity_poly.pdbx_strand_id
1 'polypeptide(L)'
;KTFLLPMGIQITLLIILLLLSGLFSGLNLGLMALDKTELQIIEKCGSASEKKYAKIIEPLRSRGNFLLCTLLLGNVLVNNTLTILLDDLSNGLLAVIMSTMGIVIFGEIIPQAICSRHGLAIGARTVYLTKFFMIVTFPLSFPISLILDKVLGEEIGQVYDKEKLQELIRMTADNKVLQNDEANIIAGALQLANKVVTDVMTKIDDVYMLDINTTLDFETMSEILKHGYTRIPVFDGEKSHIVNLLNTKELALIDPDDNTALKTVCQFYDHRPLFVDEDYKLDAMLQDFLQGK
;
A
#
# COMPACT_ATOMS: atom_id res chain seq x y z
N LYS A 1 -59.65 -0.49 -14.33
CA LYS A 1 -58.82 -0.57 -13.12
C LYS A 1 -59.03 0.73 -12.34
N THR A 2 -59.55 0.67 -11.12
CA THR A 2 -59.59 1.85 -10.23
C THR A 2 -58.16 2.21 -9.90
N PHE A 3 -57.67 3.34 -10.42
CA PHE A 3 -56.36 3.86 -10.07
C PHE A 3 -56.36 4.15 -8.56
N LEU A 4 -55.44 3.53 -7.82
CA LEU A 4 -55.28 3.72 -6.36
C LEU A 4 -54.97 5.18 -5.99
N LEU A 5 -54.45 5.98 -6.92
CA LEU A 5 -54.06 7.38 -6.76
C LEU A 5 -54.32 8.18 -8.05
N PRO A 6 -54.48 9.51 -7.98
CA PRO A 6 -54.54 10.38 -9.15
C PRO A 6 -53.31 10.20 -10.06
N MET A 7 -53.52 10.19 -11.38
CA MET A 7 -52.48 9.89 -12.38
C MET A 7 -51.23 10.77 -12.26
N GLY A 8 -51.41 12.07 -11.95
CA GLY A 8 -50.29 12.98 -11.70
C GLY A 8 -49.43 12.58 -10.50
N ILE A 9 -50.05 12.13 -9.41
CA ILE A 9 -49.36 11.69 -8.19
C ILE A 9 -48.56 10.40 -8.47
N GLN A 10 -49.12 9.47 -9.25
CA GLN A 10 -48.41 8.24 -9.63
C GLN A 10 -47.17 8.52 -10.47
N ILE A 11 -47.25 9.42 -11.44
CA ILE A 11 -46.09 9.81 -12.27
C ILE A 11 -45.02 10.49 -11.41
N THR A 12 -45.40 11.42 -10.53
CA THR A 12 -44.45 12.05 -9.61
C THR A 12 -43.78 11.03 -8.70
N LEU A 13 -44.54 10.08 -8.16
CA LEU A 13 -44.02 9.00 -7.31
C LEU A 13 -43.06 8.09 -8.07
N LEU A 14 -43.35 7.74 -9.33
CA LEU A 14 -42.46 6.94 -10.18
C LEU A 14 -41.12 7.64 -10.42
N ILE A 15 -41.12 8.95 -10.68
CA ILE A 15 -39.88 9.72 -10.86
C ILE A 15 -39.06 9.72 -9.57
N ILE A 16 -39.70 9.93 -8.42
CA ILE A 16 -39.03 9.91 -7.11
C ILE A 16 -38.44 8.53 -6.83
N LEU A 17 -39.20 7.46 -7.06
CA LEU A 17 -38.71 6.08 -6.88
C LEU A 17 -37.55 5.77 -7.82
N LEU A 18 -37.59 6.22 -9.07
CA LEU A 18 -36.49 6.01 -10.01
C LEU A 18 -35.21 6.73 -9.56
N LEU A 19 -35.33 7.96 -9.06
CA LEU A 19 -34.18 8.70 -8.49
C LEU A 19 -33.63 8.02 -7.23
N LEU A 20 -34.51 7.50 -6.38
CA LEU A 20 -34.13 6.81 -5.15
C LEU A 20 -33.46 5.46 -5.43
N SER A 21 -33.96 4.72 -6.43
CA SER A 21 -33.32 3.51 -6.98
C SER A 21 -31.91 3.83 -7.46
N GLY A 22 -31.78 4.89 -8.27
CA GLY A 22 -30.50 5.43 -8.71
C GLY A 22 -29.54 5.75 -7.58
N LEU A 23 -30.05 6.42 -6.54
CA LEU A 23 -29.24 6.77 -5.40
C LEU A 23 -28.76 5.52 -4.64
N PHE A 24 -29.63 4.57 -4.33
CA PHE A 24 -29.21 3.36 -3.60
C PHE A 24 -28.23 2.52 -4.38
N SER A 25 -28.51 2.29 -5.66
CA SER A 25 -27.63 1.54 -6.55
C SER A 25 -26.27 2.21 -6.71
N GLY A 26 -26.27 3.54 -6.93
CA GLY A 26 -25.06 4.34 -7.05
C GLY A 26 -24.24 4.40 -5.76
N LEU A 27 -24.88 4.66 -4.62
CA LEU A 27 -24.21 4.68 -3.31
C LEU A 27 -23.67 3.31 -2.93
N ASN A 28 -24.35 2.21 -3.31
CA ASN A 28 -23.85 0.87 -3.05
C ASN A 28 -22.49 0.67 -3.73
N LEU A 29 -22.38 1.00 -5.02
CA LEU A 29 -21.09 0.91 -5.71
C LEU A 29 -20.07 1.92 -5.15
N GLY A 30 -20.46 3.19 -5.03
CA GLY A 30 -19.55 4.28 -4.70
C GLY A 30 -19.02 4.23 -3.26
N LEU A 31 -19.85 3.90 -2.28
CA LEU A 31 -19.44 3.80 -0.88
C LEU A 31 -18.75 2.47 -0.56
N MET A 32 -19.14 1.37 -1.21
CA MET A 32 -18.48 0.08 -0.98
C MET A 32 -17.10 0.03 -1.63
N ALA A 33 -16.88 0.75 -2.73
CA ALA A 33 -15.55 0.88 -3.35
C ALA A 33 -14.53 1.58 -2.43
N LEU A 34 -14.99 2.52 -1.59
CA LEU A 34 -14.16 3.21 -0.60
C LEU A 34 -14.03 2.32 0.65
N ASP A 35 -12.90 1.67 0.82
CA ASP A 35 -12.66 0.87 2.02
C ASP A 35 -12.23 1.75 3.22
N LYS A 36 -12.07 1.14 4.40
CA LYS A 36 -11.67 1.86 5.62
C LYS A 36 -10.28 2.50 5.48
N THR A 37 -9.34 1.83 4.81
CA THR A 37 -7.95 2.27 4.70
C THR A 37 -7.83 3.47 3.75
N GLU A 38 -8.45 3.39 2.57
CA GLU A 38 -8.53 4.46 1.58
C GLU A 38 -9.19 5.69 2.18
N LEU A 39 -10.27 5.52 2.96
CA LEU A 39 -10.93 6.64 3.63
C LEU A 39 -10.01 7.35 4.64
N GLN A 40 -9.21 6.59 5.40
CA GLN A 40 -8.19 7.14 6.30
C GLN A 40 -7.06 7.84 5.54
N ILE A 41 -6.65 7.31 4.39
CA ILE A 41 -5.66 7.96 3.51
C ILE A 41 -6.23 9.30 3.01
N ILE A 42 -7.48 9.32 2.54
CA ILE A 42 -8.16 10.54 2.07
C ILE A 42 -8.31 11.56 3.21
N GLU A 43 -8.64 11.12 4.43
CA GLU A 43 -8.74 12.03 5.58
C GLU A 43 -7.40 12.70 5.94
N LYS A 44 -6.27 12.01 5.72
CA LYS A 44 -4.93 12.56 5.99
C LYS A 44 -4.38 13.38 4.83
N CYS A 45 -4.55 12.91 3.59
CA CYS A 45 -3.84 13.43 2.41
C CYS A 45 -4.74 14.19 1.42
N GLY A 46 -6.07 14.08 1.52
CA GLY A 46 -7.01 14.70 0.57
C GLY A 46 -7.12 16.23 0.70
N SER A 47 -7.87 16.84 -0.22
CA SER A 47 -8.24 18.25 -0.13
C SER A 47 -9.12 18.55 1.09
N ALA A 48 -9.22 19.82 1.51
CA ALA A 48 -10.03 20.21 2.68
C ALA A 48 -11.49 19.73 2.59
N SER A 49 -12.07 19.74 1.38
CA SER A 49 -13.42 19.23 1.11
C SER A 49 -13.50 17.70 1.23
N GLU A 50 -12.54 16.98 0.65
CA GLU A 50 -12.50 15.52 0.70
C GLU A 50 -12.30 15.00 2.12
N LYS A 51 -11.43 15.64 2.91
CA LYS A 51 -11.24 15.32 4.33
C LYS A 51 -12.55 15.43 5.12
N LYS A 52 -13.32 16.50 4.88
CA LYS A 52 -14.63 16.69 5.50
C LYS A 52 -15.62 15.60 5.08
N TYR A 53 -15.65 15.23 3.79
CA TYR A 53 -16.53 14.18 3.28
C TYR A 53 -16.16 12.80 3.83
N ALA A 54 -14.87 12.49 3.89
CA ALA A 54 -14.36 11.24 4.44
C ALA A 54 -14.79 11.04 5.89
N LYS A 55 -14.59 12.07 6.73
CA LYS A 55 -15.00 12.06 8.15
C LYS A 55 -16.50 11.87 8.38
N ILE A 56 -17.33 12.37 7.46
CA ILE A 56 -18.79 12.20 7.53
C ILE A 56 -19.19 10.75 7.21
N ILE A 57 -18.48 10.11 6.29
CA ILE A 57 -18.81 8.78 5.76
C ILE A 57 -18.17 7.64 6.55
N GLU A 58 -17.03 7.90 7.20
CA GLU A 58 -16.30 6.94 8.04
C GLU A 58 -17.19 6.15 9.01
N PRO A 59 -18.07 6.77 9.83
CA PRO A 59 -18.91 6.01 10.74
C PRO A 59 -19.91 5.10 10.02
N LEU A 60 -20.37 5.47 8.81
CA LEU A 60 -21.25 4.60 8.03
C LEU A 60 -20.48 3.41 7.46
N ARG A 61 -19.28 3.64 6.90
CA ARG A 61 -18.44 2.59 6.32
C ARG A 61 -17.82 1.68 7.38
N SER A 62 -17.65 2.18 8.61
CA SER A 62 -17.19 1.38 9.74
C SER A 62 -18.07 0.13 9.97
N ARG A 63 -19.36 0.26 9.68
CA ARG A 63 -20.38 -0.81 9.69
C ARG A 63 -20.73 -1.22 8.27
N GLY A 64 -19.73 -1.64 7.50
CA GLY A 64 -19.84 -1.92 6.07
C GLY A 64 -20.95 -2.90 5.71
N ASN A 65 -21.00 -4.06 6.37
CA ASN A 65 -22.05 -5.06 6.14
C ASN A 65 -23.46 -4.52 6.44
N PHE A 66 -23.63 -3.70 7.47
CA PHE A 66 -24.91 -3.07 7.78
C PHE A 66 -25.33 -2.03 6.72
N LEU A 67 -24.38 -1.24 6.23
CA LEU A 67 -24.60 -0.29 5.15
C LEU A 67 -24.96 -1.02 3.84
N LEU A 68 -24.22 -2.10 3.50
CA LEU A 68 -24.47 -2.97 2.35
C LEU A 68 -25.90 -3.53 2.39
N CYS A 69 -26.29 -4.17 3.50
CA CYS A 69 -27.64 -4.71 3.66
C CYS A 69 -28.72 -3.63 3.55
N THR A 70 -28.49 -2.45 4.13
CA THR A 70 -29.43 -1.33 4.03
C THR A 70 -29.63 -0.88 2.59
N LEU A 71 -28.54 -0.64 1.84
CA LEU A 71 -28.61 -0.12 0.48
C LEU A 71 -29.20 -1.15 -0.49
N LEU A 72 -28.85 -2.43 -0.33
CA LEU A 72 -29.41 -3.51 -1.14
C LEU A 72 -30.90 -3.70 -0.88
N LEU A 73 -31.33 -3.74 0.39
CA LEU A 73 -32.75 -3.84 0.74
C LEU A 73 -33.54 -2.63 0.24
N GLY A 74 -32.98 -1.42 0.38
CA GLY A 74 -33.56 -0.19 -0.14
C GLY A 74 -33.73 -0.25 -1.66
N ASN A 75 -32.68 -0.66 -2.39
CA ASN A 75 -32.73 -0.79 -3.84
C ASN A 75 -33.81 -1.78 -4.30
N VAL A 76 -33.82 -2.98 -3.72
CA VAL A 76 -34.82 -4.02 -4.06
C VAL A 76 -36.24 -3.55 -3.74
N LEU A 77 -36.45 -2.91 -2.59
CA LEU A 77 -37.76 -2.39 -2.19
C LEU A 77 -38.28 -1.34 -3.18
N VAL A 78 -37.42 -0.38 -3.54
CA VAL A 78 -37.78 0.70 -4.46
C VAL A 78 -38.03 0.17 -5.87
N ASN A 79 -37.18 -0.72 -6.37
CA ASN A 79 -37.33 -1.32 -7.69
C ASN A 79 -38.63 -2.13 -7.81
N ASN A 80 -38.93 -2.97 -6.82
CA ASN A 80 -40.18 -3.74 -6.79
C ASN A 80 -41.41 -2.82 -6.71
N THR A 81 -41.35 -1.77 -5.89
CA THR A 81 -42.45 -0.79 -5.78
C THR A 81 -42.69 -0.07 -7.10
N LEU A 82 -41.61 0.31 -7.80
CA LEU A 82 -41.64 0.96 -9.10
C LEU A 82 -42.28 0.04 -10.15
N THR A 83 -41.87 -1.23 -10.22
CA THR A 83 -42.44 -2.21 -11.15
C THR A 83 -43.94 -2.44 -10.90
N ILE A 84 -44.37 -2.56 -9.64
CA ILE A 84 -45.79 -2.73 -9.29
C ILE A 84 -46.61 -1.51 -9.73
N LEU A 85 -46.11 -0.29 -9.48
CA LEU A 85 -46.81 0.94 -9.89
C LEU A 85 -46.90 1.08 -11.42
N LEU A 86 -45.90 0.61 -12.17
CA LEU A 86 -45.94 0.61 -13.64
C LEU A 86 -46.92 -0.44 -14.20
N ASP A 87 -47.07 -1.58 -13.53
CA ASP A 87 -48.03 -2.62 -13.90
C ASP A 87 -49.49 -2.18 -13.73
N ASP A 88 -49.75 -1.34 -12.72
CA ASP A 88 -51.07 -0.71 -12.54
C ASP A 88 -51.42 0.29 -13.65
N LEU A 89 -50.43 0.99 -14.21
CA LEU A 89 -50.59 2.03 -15.22
C LEU A 89 -50.67 1.52 -16.66
N SER A 90 -50.16 0.32 -16.95
CA SER A 90 -49.98 -0.16 -18.32
C SER A 90 -50.45 -1.61 -18.53
N ASN A 91 -50.25 -2.15 -19.73
CA ASN A 91 -50.46 -3.58 -20.01
C ASN A 91 -49.29 -4.37 -19.42
N GLY A 92 -49.55 -5.45 -18.68
CA GLY A 92 -48.51 -6.08 -17.86
C GLY A 92 -47.22 -6.49 -18.58
N LEU A 93 -47.28 -6.91 -19.84
CA LEU A 93 -46.07 -7.17 -20.63
C LEU A 93 -45.27 -5.89 -20.92
N LEU A 94 -45.96 -4.80 -21.27
CA LEU A 94 -45.35 -3.50 -21.54
C LEU A 94 -44.82 -2.87 -20.24
N ALA A 95 -45.51 -3.08 -19.12
CA ALA A 95 -45.06 -2.65 -17.79
C ALA A 95 -43.72 -3.27 -17.42
N VAL A 96 -43.57 -4.57 -17.62
CA VAL A 96 -42.33 -5.30 -17.32
C VAL A 96 -41.17 -4.80 -18.18
N ILE A 97 -41.39 -4.63 -19.49
CA ILE A 97 -40.34 -4.13 -20.40
C ILE A 97 -39.92 -2.70 -20.03
N MET A 98 -40.91 -1.80 -19.83
CA MET A 98 -40.64 -0.40 -19.50
C MET A 98 -39.99 -0.23 -18.12
N SER A 99 -40.45 -0.98 -17.11
CA SER A 99 -39.87 -0.95 -15.76
C SER A 99 -38.43 -1.47 -15.77
N THR A 100 -38.19 -2.61 -16.42
CA THR A 100 -36.85 -3.19 -16.52
C THR A 100 -35.88 -2.24 -17.22
N MET A 101 -36.26 -1.71 -18.38
CA MET A 101 -35.40 -0.80 -19.13
C MET A 101 -35.17 0.52 -18.37
N GLY A 102 -36.21 1.05 -17.74
CA GLY A 102 -36.14 2.27 -16.94
C GLY A 102 -35.22 2.13 -15.74
N ILE A 103 -35.40 1.06 -14.95
CA ILE A 103 -34.58 0.77 -13.77
C ILE A 103 -33.12 0.53 -14.20
N VAL A 104 -32.87 -0.33 -15.19
CA VAL A 104 -31.50 -0.67 -15.58
C VAL A 104 -30.75 0.57 -16.09
N ILE A 105 -31.35 1.38 -16.96
CA ILE A 105 -30.65 2.53 -17.53
C ILE A 105 -30.55 3.67 -16.52
N PHE A 106 -31.70 4.10 -15.98
CA PHE A 106 -31.79 5.33 -15.18
C PHE A 106 -31.66 5.10 -13.68
N GLY A 107 -32.00 3.91 -13.18
CA GLY A 107 -31.90 3.52 -11.77
C GLY A 107 -30.60 2.76 -11.42
N GLU A 108 -29.87 2.22 -12.40
CA GLU A 108 -28.65 1.45 -12.11
C GLU A 108 -27.45 1.96 -12.89
N ILE A 109 -27.39 1.78 -14.21
CA ILE A 109 -26.18 2.02 -15.02
C ILE A 109 -25.72 3.47 -14.92
N ILE A 110 -26.59 4.45 -15.21
CA ILE A 110 -26.21 5.87 -15.20
C ILE A 110 -25.81 6.31 -13.78
N PRO A 111 -26.61 6.05 -12.73
CA PRO A 111 -26.24 6.44 -11.36
C PRO A 111 -24.98 5.76 -10.83
N GLN A 112 -24.78 4.47 -11.10
CA GLN A 112 -23.56 3.76 -10.73
C GLN A 112 -22.33 4.33 -11.44
N ALA A 113 -22.43 4.64 -12.73
CA ALA A 113 -21.34 5.26 -13.46
C ALA A 113 -20.94 6.62 -12.84
N ILE A 114 -21.91 7.44 -12.44
CA ILE A 114 -21.64 8.73 -11.79
C ILE A 114 -21.01 8.52 -10.40
N CYS A 115 -21.57 7.61 -9.60
CA CYS A 115 -21.10 7.34 -8.24
C CYS A 115 -19.76 6.61 -8.19
N SER A 116 -19.37 5.87 -9.25
CA SER A 116 -18.04 5.28 -9.35
C SER A 116 -16.92 6.33 -9.35
N ARG A 117 -17.21 7.56 -9.82
CA ARG A 117 -16.24 8.67 -9.88
C ARG A 117 -16.41 9.69 -8.76
N HIS A 118 -17.64 9.89 -8.30
CA HIS A 118 -17.99 10.94 -7.32
C HIS A 118 -18.62 10.37 -6.03
N GLY A 119 -18.39 9.09 -5.74
CA GLY A 119 -19.01 8.36 -4.63
C GLY A 119 -18.81 9.03 -3.27
N LEU A 120 -17.59 9.51 -3.00
CA LEU A 120 -17.27 10.22 -1.75
C LEU A 120 -18.13 11.48 -1.56
N ALA A 121 -18.24 12.33 -2.59
CA ALA A 121 -18.99 13.58 -2.51
C ALA A 121 -20.50 13.35 -2.47
N ILE A 122 -21.02 12.43 -3.30
CA ILE A 122 -22.45 12.09 -3.34
C ILE A 122 -22.87 11.44 -2.02
N GLY A 123 -22.09 10.49 -1.52
CA GLY A 123 -22.30 9.85 -0.23
C GLY A 123 -22.34 10.84 0.92
N ALA A 124 -21.35 11.74 1.01
CA ALA A 124 -21.32 12.73 2.08
C ALA A 124 -22.51 13.71 2.05
N ARG A 125 -22.97 14.11 0.84
CA ARG A 125 -24.15 14.98 0.70
C ARG A 125 -25.46 14.25 1.02
N THR A 126 -25.53 12.95 0.77
CA THR A 126 -26.74 12.14 0.96
C THR A 126 -26.75 11.40 2.31
N VAL A 127 -25.76 11.65 3.18
CA VAL A 127 -25.57 10.95 4.45
C VAL A 127 -26.82 10.92 5.34
N TYR A 128 -27.57 12.03 5.40
CA TYR A 128 -28.80 12.09 6.21
C TYR A 128 -29.90 11.19 5.66
N LEU A 129 -30.02 11.12 4.34
CA LEU A 129 -30.96 10.23 3.66
C LEU A 129 -30.55 8.77 3.88
N THR A 130 -29.27 8.45 3.72
CA THR A 130 -28.75 7.10 3.98
C THR A 130 -29.00 6.69 5.43
N LYS A 131 -28.71 7.54 6.40
CA LYS A 131 -28.99 7.27 7.82
C LYS A 131 -30.48 7.06 8.10
N PHE A 132 -31.36 7.83 7.47
CA PHE A 132 -32.80 7.63 7.58
C PHE A 132 -33.18 6.22 7.11
N PHE A 133 -32.70 5.77 5.96
CA PHE A 133 -32.96 4.42 5.46
C PHE A 133 -32.29 3.31 6.30
N MET A 134 -31.12 3.57 6.89
CA MET A 134 -30.51 2.64 7.85
C MET A 134 -31.40 2.43 9.07
N ILE A 135 -32.08 3.48 9.54
CA ILE A 135 -33.04 3.38 10.66
C ILE A 135 -34.30 2.64 10.22
N VAL A 136 -34.86 2.97 9.05
CA VAL A 136 -36.09 2.34 8.54
C VAL A 136 -35.89 0.84 8.27
N THR A 137 -34.76 0.47 7.65
CA THR A 137 -34.44 -0.93 7.32
C THR A 137 -33.82 -1.70 8.49
N PHE A 138 -33.44 -1.01 9.57
CA PHE A 138 -32.80 -1.58 10.76
C PHE A 138 -33.34 -2.94 11.22
N PRO A 139 -34.68 -3.17 11.38
CA PRO A 139 -35.19 -4.45 11.88
C PRO A 139 -34.84 -5.64 10.98
N LEU A 140 -34.61 -5.42 9.69
CA LEU A 140 -34.19 -6.45 8.74
C LEU A 140 -32.68 -6.40 8.45
N SER A 141 -32.11 -5.22 8.22
CA SER A 141 -30.70 -5.08 7.81
C SER A 141 -29.73 -5.44 8.93
N PHE A 142 -30.05 -5.14 10.20
CA PHE A 142 -29.18 -5.41 11.35
C PHE A 142 -28.98 -6.90 11.65
N PRO A 143 -30.01 -7.76 11.75
CA PRO A 143 -29.79 -9.19 11.99
C PRO A 143 -29.04 -9.85 10.82
N ILE A 144 -29.32 -9.44 9.58
CA ILE A 144 -28.62 -9.96 8.40
C ILE A 144 -27.15 -9.55 8.46
N SER A 145 -26.83 -8.31 8.80
CA SER A 145 -25.44 -7.86 8.91
C SER A 145 -24.68 -8.61 10.01
N LEU A 146 -25.30 -8.88 11.16
CA LEU A 146 -24.68 -9.67 12.24
C LEU A 146 -24.36 -11.10 11.82
N ILE A 147 -25.24 -11.73 11.04
CA ILE A 147 -24.99 -13.06 10.47
C ILE A 147 -23.80 -12.99 9.52
N LEU A 148 -23.75 -11.95 8.68
CA LEU A 148 -22.66 -11.72 7.73
C LEU A 148 -21.32 -11.51 8.46
N ASP A 149 -21.30 -10.66 9.48
CA ASP A 149 -20.12 -10.40 10.32
C ASP A 149 -19.61 -11.68 11.00
N LYS A 150 -20.51 -12.56 11.44
CA LYS A 150 -20.15 -13.82 12.10
C LYS A 150 -19.63 -14.88 11.14
N VAL A 151 -20.16 -14.94 9.91
CA VAL A 151 -19.83 -15.97 8.92
C VAL A 151 -18.61 -15.58 8.09
N LEU A 152 -18.53 -14.33 7.64
CA LEU A 152 -17.45 -13.83 6.77
C LEU A 152 -16.36 -13.07 7.54
N GLY A 153 -16.63 -12.67 8.78
CA GLY A 153 -15.76 -11.78 9.56
C GLY A 153 -16.10 -10.31 9.33
N GLU A 154 -15.54 -9.44 10.16
CA GLU A 154 -15.65 -7.99 9.93
C GLU A 154 -14.92 -7.62 8.63
N GLU A 155 -15.46 -6.66 7.90
CA GLU A 155 -14.80 -6.08 6.74
C GLU A 155 -13.54 -5.30 7.21
N ILE A 156 -12.40 -6.00 7.22
CA ILE A 156 -11.08 -5.40 7.46
C ILE A 156 -10.70 -4.71 6.14
N GLY A 157 -10.35 -3.41 6.21
CA GLY A 157 -9.86 -2.67 5.04
C GLY A 157 -8.59 -3.30 4.46
N GLN A 158 -8.16 -2.85 3.27
CA GLN A 158 -6.94 -3.34 2.66
C GLN A 158 -5.75 -3.14 3.60
N VAL A 159 -5.09 -4.25 3.95
CA VAL A 159 -3.82 -4.25 4.66
C VAL A 159 -2.70 -4.30 3.63
N TYR A 160 -1.80 -3.32 3.69
CA TYR A 160 -0.64 -3.23 2.83
C TYR A 160 0.56 -3.89 3.49
N ASP A 161 0.88 -5.10 3.04
CA ASP A 161 2.12 -5.78 3.41
C ASP A 161 3.33 -5.11 2.76
N LYS A 162 4.54 -5.38 3.28
CA LYS A 162 5.79 -4.81 2.75
C LYS A 162 5.94 -5.00 1.24
N GLU A 163 5.57 -6.18 0.74
CA GLU A 163 5.62 -6.52 -0.69
C GLU A 163 4.64 -5.69 -1.52
N LYS A 164 3.40 -5.53 -1.03
CA LYS A 164 2.40 -4.67 -1.69
C LYS A 164 2.83 -3.21 -1.68
N LEU A 165 3.41 -2.72 -0.59
CA LEU A 165 3.96 -1.35 -0.52
C LEU A 165 5.10 -1.16 -1.52
N GLN A 166 6.00 -2.13 -1.64
CA GLN A 166 7.07 -2.08 -2.62
C GLN A 166 6.54 -2.02 -4.06
N GLU A 167 5.53 -2.83 -4.36
CA GLU A 167 4.93 -2.84 -5.70
C GLU A 167 4.20 -1.53 -5.99
N LEU A 168 3.48 -0.96 -5.03
CA LEU A 168 2.86 0.36 -5.16
C LEU A 168 3.89 1.45 -5.47
N ILE A 169 5.04 1.45 -4.79
CA ILE A 169 6.12 2.41 -5.04
C ILE A 169 6.65 2.26 -6.48
N ARG A 170 6.85 1.02 -6.95
CA ARG A 170 7.29 0.74 -8.32
C ARG A 170 6.27 1.22 -9.36
N MET A 171 4.99 0.92 -9.15
CA MET A 171 3.90 1.41 -10.01
C MET A 171 3.84 2.94 -10.06
N THR A 172 4.15 3.64 -8.97
CA THR A 172 4.21 5.12 -8.98
C THR A 172 5.39 5.68 -9.75
N ALA A 173 6.52 4.95 -9.79
CA ALA A 173 7.68 5.31 -10.61
C ALA A 173 7.38 5.16 -12.11
N ASP A 174 6.71 4.07 -12.50
CA ASP A 174 6.31 3.83 -13.89
C ASP A 174 5.35 4.91 -14.42
N ASN A 175 4.47 5.41 -13.56
CA ASN A 175 3.56 6.50 -13.87
C ASN A 175 4.22 7.90 -13.82
N LYS A 176 5.55 7.99 -13.67
CA LYS A 176 6.35 9.22 -13.57
C LYS A 176 5.92 10.16 -12.42
N VAL A 177 5.21 9.64 -11.42
CA VAL A 177 4.85 10.40 -10.22
C VAL A 177 6.05 10.51 -9.29
N LEU A 178 6.88 9.46 -9.26
CA LEU A 178 8.12 9.39 -8.50
C LEU A 178 9.30 9.19 -9.47
N GLN A 179 10.47 9.77 -9.19
CA GLN A 179 11.66 9.46 -10.00
C GLN A 179 12.15 8.04 -9.70
N ASN A 180 12.68 7.35 -10.72
CA ASN A 180 13.17 5.97 -10.57
C ASN A 180 14.22 5.83 -9.46
N ASP A 181 15.09 6.82 -9.30
CA ASP A 181 16.13 6.81 -8.27
C ASP A 181 15.53 6.89 -6.85
N GLU A 182 14.54 7.76 -6.64
CA GLU A 182 13.81 7.87 -5.37
C GLU A 182 13.06 6.56 -5.06
N ALA A 183 12.41 5.96 -6.06
CA ALA A 183 11.73 4.68 -5.93
C ALA A 183 12.69 3.57 -5.50
N ASN A 184 13.88 3.51 -6.12
CA ASN A 184 14.92 2.55 -5.80
C ASN A 184 15.46 2.74 -4.37
N ILE A 185 15.63 3.98 -3.92
CA ILE A 185 16.06 4.28 -2.53
C ILE A 185 15.03 3.77 -1.53
N ILE A 186 13.74 4.09 -1.73
CA ILE A 186 12.68 3.68 -0.80
C ILE A 186 12.53 2.15 -0.81
N ALA A 187 12.54 1.52 -1.99
CA ALA A 187 12.47 0.07 -2.11
C ALA A 187 13.69 -0.60 -1.44
N GLY A 188 14.89 -0.04 -1.62
CA GLY A 188 16.11 -0.51 -0.96
C GLY A 188 16.02 -0.42 0.57
N ALA A 189 15.51 0.70 1.09
CA ALA A 189 15.31 0.89 2.53
C ALA A 189 14.31 -0.11 3.12
N LEU A 190 13.21 -0.38 2.43
CA LEU A 190 12.23 -1.41 2.85
C LEU A 190 12.83 -2.81 2.85
N GLN A 191 13.76 -3.11 1.94
CA GLN A 191 14.43 -4.40 1.85
C GLN A 191 15.59 -4.55 2.84
N LEU A 192 16.21 -3.45 3.29
CA LEU A 192 17.38 -3.48 4.18
C LEU A 192 17.13 -4.31 5.45
N ALA A 193 15.94 -4.16 6.06
CA ALA A 193 15.56 -4.89 7.27
C ALA A 193 15.41 -6.42 7.08
N ASN A 194 15.22 -6.87 5.84
CA ASN A 194 15.02 -8.29 5.56
C ASN A 194 16.31 -8.98 5.06
N LYS A 195 17.23 -8.23 4.46
CA LYS A 195 18.50 -8.76 3.91
C LYS A 195 19.53 -9.06 4.99
N VAL A 196 20.43 -9.98 4.67
CA VAL A 196 21.55 -10.39 5.52
C VAL A 196 22.88 -10.05 4.85
N VAL A 197 23.99 -10.11 5.61
CA VAL A 197 25.35 -9.83 5.10
C VAL A 197 25.69 -10.72 3.89
N THR A 198 25.33 -12.00 3.91
CA THR A 198 25.57 -12.92 2.78
C THR A 198 24.94 -12.46 1.47
N ASP A 199 23.86 -11.68 1.49
CA ASP A 199 23.20 -11.20 0.26
C ASP A 199 24.04 -10.14 -0.49
N VAL A 200 24.99 -9.49 0.20
CA VAL A 200 25.76 -8.35 -0.33
C VAL A 200 27.27 -8.47 -0.14
N MET A 201 27.74 -9.52 0.54
CA MET A 201 29.17 -9.69 0.81
C MET A 201 29.97 -10.04 -0.45
N THR A 202 31.24 -9.61 -0.47
CA THR A 202 32.22 -10.09 -1.45
C THR A 202 32.78 -11.43 -0.99
N LYS A 203 32.81 -12.44 -1.87
CA LYS A 203 33.38 -13.74 -1.55
C LYS A 203 34.87 -13.63 -1.24
N ILE A 204 35.35 -14.39 -0.26
CA ILE A 204 36.72 -14.34 0.23
C ILE A 204 37.78 -14.54 -0.88
N ASP A 205 37.46 -15.37 -1.88
CA ASP A 205 38.34 -15.66 -3.02
C ASP A 205 38.55 -14.45 -3.95
N ASP A 206 37.57 -13.55 -4.00
CA ASP A 206 37.58 -12.33 -4.82
C ASP A 206 38.17 -11.12 -4.07
N VAL A 207 38.57 -11.29 -2.80
CA VAL A 207 39.14 -10.21 -1.97
C VAL A 207 40.65 -10.12 -2.18
N TYR A 208 41.12 -8.90 -2.47
CA TYR A 208 42.54 -8.59 -2.43
C TYR A 208 43.02 -8.49 -0.97
N MET A 209 44.03 -9.28 -0.62
CA MET A 209 44.56 -9.39 0.74
C MET A 209 46.09 -9.44 0.71
N LEU A 210 46.70 -9.11 1.84
CA LEU A 210 48.15 -9.19 2.03
C LEU A 210 48.50 -10.17 3.14
N ASP A 211 49.63 -10.87 3.00
CA ASP A 211 50.18 -11.70 4.06
C ASP A 211 50.89 -10.80 5.08
N ILE A 212 50.73 -11.06 6.37
CA ILE A 212 51.39 -10.28 7.43
C ILE A 212 52.92 -10.24 7.30
N ASN A 213 53.52 -11.23 6.64
CA ASN A 213 54.95 -11.34 6.42
C ASN A 213 55.44 -10.61 5.15
N THR A 214 54.54 -9.99 4.38
CA THR A 214 54.90 -9.19 3.20
C THR A 214 55.72 -7.95 3.60
N THR A 215 56.70 -7.60 2.77
CA THR A 215 57.50 -6.38 2.89
C THR A 215 56.89 -5.27 2.04
N LEU A 216 56.82 -4.06 2.58
CA LEU A 216 56.30 -2.88 1.88
C LEU A 216 57.39 -2.26 1.00
N ASP A 217 57.77 -2.98 -0.04
CA ASP A 217 58.69 -2.51 -1.07
C ASP A 217 57.95 -1.75 -2.19
N PHE A 218 58.72 -1.24 -3.17
CA PHE A 218 58.16 -0.48 -4.28
C PHE A 218 57.14 -1.29 -5.11
N GLU A 219 57.37 -2.59 -5.30
CA GLU A 219 56.48 -3.46 -6.08
C GLU A 219 55.14 -3.64 -5.37
N THR A 220 55.17 -4.00 -4.09
CA THR A 220 53.98 -4.20 -3.25
C THR A 220 53.20 -2.89 -3.09
N MET A 221 53.89 -1.78 -2.82
CA MET A 221 53.26 -0.47 -2.69
C MET A 221 52.59 -0.03 -4.00
N SER A 222 53.25 -0.28 -5.14
CA SER A 222 52.69 0.00 -6.47
C SER A 222 51.48 -0.89 -6.77
N GLU A 223 51.50 -2.16 -6.37
CA GLU A 223 50.38 -3.08 -6.50
C GLU A 223 49.17 -2.62 -5.69
N ILE A 224 49.37 -2.26 -4.42
CA ILE A 224 48.33 -1.71 -3.53
C ILE A 224 47.67 -0.47 -4.16
N LEU A 225 48.48 0.47 -4.66
CA LEU A 225 47.98 1.70 -5.29
C LEU A 225 47.23 1.42 -6.60
N LYS A 226 47.67 0.42 -7.37
CA LYS A 226 47.03 0.01 -8.62
C LYS A 226 45.64 -0.60 -8.37
N HIS A 227 45.47 -1.35 -7.27
CA HIS A 227 44.17 -1.88 -6.87
C HIS A 227 43.21 -0.79 -6.36
N GLY A 228 43.72 0.24 -5.70
CA GLY A 228 42.92 1.41 -5.29
C GLY A 228 41.95 1.17 -4.13
N TYR A 229 42.07 0.05 -3.41
CA TYR A 229 41.26 -0.21 -2.22
C TYR A 229 41.75 0.64 -1.03
N THR A 230 40.81 1.17 -0.24
CA THR A 230 41.17 1.93 0.97
C THR A 230 41.50 1.05 2.17
N ARG A 231 40.84 -0.12 2.28
CA ARG A 231 40.99 -1.06 3.40
C ARG A 231 41.33 -2.43 2.83
N ILE A 232 42.44 -3.01 3.28
CA ILE A 232 42.98 -4.27 2.77
C ILE A 232 43.11 -5.24 3.97
N PRO A 233 42.39 -6.37 3.97
CA PRO A 233 42.57 -7.39 5.00
C PRO A 233 43.99 -7.97 4.98
N VAL A 234 44.57 -8.15 6.16
CA VAL A 234 45.87 -8.79 6.35
C VAL A 234 45.65 -10.13 7.03
N PHE A 235 46.15 -11.20 6.43
CA PHE A 235 46.02 -12.57 6.94
C PHE A 235 47.36 -13.13 7.43
N ASP A 236 47.29 -14.14 8.29
CA ASP A 236 48.48 -14.87 8.78
C ASP A 236 48.35 -16.36 8.46
N GLY A 237 49.17 -16.83 7.52
CA GLY A 237 49.17 -18.21 7.03
C GLY A 237 48.02 -18.48 6.05
N GLU A 238 46.84 -18.81 6.56
CA GLU A 238 45.65 -19.08 5.72
C GLU A 238 44.85 -17.81 5.45
N LYS A 239 44.30 -17.66 4.24
CA LYS A 239 43.44 -16.53 3.85
C LYS A 239 42.16 -16.39 4.70
N SER A 240 41.73 -17.48 5.35
CA SER A 240 40.61 -17.51 6.30
C SER A 240 40.95 -16.81 7.62
N HIS A 241 42.24 -16.72 7.97
CA HIS A 241 42.72 -16.20 9.24
C HIS A 241 43.13 -14.73 9.11
N ILE A 242 42.13 -13.85 9.09
CA ILE A 242 42.32 -12.40 9.03
C ILE A 242 42.72 -11.87 10.42
N VAL A 243 43.86 -11.18 10.50
CA VAL A 243 44.42 -10.71 11.78
C VAL A 243 44.42 -9.17 11.92
N ASN A 244 44.42 -8.43 10.80
CA ASN A 244 44.47 -6.97 10.82
C ASN A 244 43.81 -6.36 9.57
N LEU A 245 43.57 -5.06 9.57
CA LEU A 245 43.01 -4.31 8.45
C LEU A 245 43.91 -3.12 8.10
N LEU A 246 44.67 -3.22 7.01
CA LEU A 246 45.55 -2.15 6.55
C LEU A 246 44.75 -1.02 5.89
N ASN A 247 44.94 0.22 6.35
CA ASN A 247 44.41 1.40 5.67
C ASN A 247 45.48 2.00 4.76
N THR A 248 45.21 2.15 3.47
CA THR A 248 46.23 2.63 2.52
C THR A 248 46.70 4.05 2.81
N LYS A 249 45.93 4.85 3.56
CA LYS A 249 46.37 6.18 4.04
C LYS A 249 47.55 6.12 5.00
N GLU A 250 47.74 5.02 5.71
CA GLU A 250 48.82 4.84 6.69
C GLU A 250 50.17 4.59 6.02
N LEU A 251 50.14 4.16 4.76
CA LEU A 251 51.31 3.96 3.93
C LEU A 251 51.93 5.30 3.46
N ALA A 252 51.25 6.43 3.68
CA ALA A 252 51.68 7.75 3.18
C ALA A 252 53.02 8.23 3.77
N LEU A 253 53.40 7.75 4.96
CA LEU A 253 54.64 8.10 5.64
C LEU A 253 55.71 7.00 5.54
N ILE A 254 55.42 5.92 4.80
CA ILE A 254 56.32 4.79 4.64
C ILE A 254 57.13 4.98 3.37
N ASP A 255 58.44 5.03 3.51
CA ASP A 255 59.36 5.03 2.39
C ASP A 255 59.51 3.59 1.84
N PRO A 256 59.23 3.32 0.56
CA PRO A 256 59.44 2.01 -0.05
C PRO A 256 60.92 1.56 0.01
N ASP A 257 61.88 2.49 0.07
CA ASP A 257 63.31 2.17 0.13
C ASP A 257 63.70 1.53 1.48
N ASP A 258 62.93 1.79 2.54
CA ASP A 258 63.16 1.22 3.88
C ASP A 258 62.78 -0.26 3.99
N ASN A 259 62.05 -0.82 3.01
CA ASN A 259 61.58 -2.21 2.99
C ASN A 259 60.90 -2.63 4.31
N THR A 260 60.07 -1.73 4.85
CA THR A 260 59.42 -1.94 6.15
C THR A 260 58.52 -3.17 6.12
N ALA A 261 58.64 -4.05 7.10
CA ALA A 261 57.75 -5.21 7.21
C ALA A 261 56.30 -4.77 7.51
N LEU A 262 55.32 -5.31 6.78
CA LEU A 262 53.89 -4.99 6.98
C LEU A 262 53.45 -5.23 8.43
N LYS A 263 53.98 -6.29 9.05
CA LYS A 263 53.79 -6.60 10.47
C LYS A 263 54.02 -5.41 11.40
N THR A 264 55.07 -4.61 11.16
CA THR A 264 55.41 -3.44 11.99
C THR A 264 54.31 -2.37 11.92
N VAL A 265 53.78 -2.14 10.72
CA VAL A 265 52.70 -1.18 10.47
C VAL A 265 51.40 -1.65 11.12
N CYS A 266 51.07 -2.92 10.92
CA CYS A 266 49.89 -3.56 11.50
C CYS A 266 49.93 -3.52 13.03
N GLN A 267 51.10 -3.74 13.64
CA GLN A 267 51.28 -3.65 15.10
C GLN A 267 51.20 -2.22 15.63
N PHE A 268 51.60 -1.22 14.84
CA PHE A 268 51.56 0.17 15.26
C PHE A 268 50.13 0.74 15.26
N TYR A 269 49.35 0.47 14.21
CA TYR A 269 47.98 1.00 14.08
C TYR A 269 46.90 0.09 14.71
N ASP A 270 47.14 -1.22 14.83
CA ASP A 270 46.25 -2.23 15.45
C ASP A 270 44.75 -2.10 15.06
N HIS A 271 44.46 -2.02 13.76
CA HIS A 271 43.08 -2.00 13.28
C HIS A 271 42.47 -3.40 13.31
N ARG A 272 41.60 -3.62 14.30
CA ARG A 272 40.93 -4.90 14.47
C ARG A 272 39.77 -5.04 13.48
N PRO A 273 39.72 -6.14 12.71
CA PRO A 273 38.56 -6.43 11.88
C PRO A 273 37.31 -6.66 12.75
N LEU A 274 36.18 -6.12 12.30
CA LEU A 274 34.87 -6.46 12.85
C LEU A 274 34.39 -7.77 12.22
N PHE A 275 34.22 -8.81 13.04
CA PHE A 275 33.68 -10.09 12.62
C PHE A 275 32.17 -10.14 12.88
N VAL A 276 31.42 -10.62 11.89
CA VAL A 276 29.97 -10.80 11.95
C VAL A 276 29.60 -12.13 11.31
N ASP A 277 28.48 -12.69 11.75
CA ASP A 277 27.92 -13.91 11.18
C ASP A 277 27.27 -13.67 9.81
N GLU A 278 27.14 -14.73 9.01
CA GLU A 278 26.57 -14.70 7.66
C GLU A 278 25.09 -14.23 7.63
N ASP A 279 24.34 -14.54 8.68
CA ASP A 279 22.92 -14.21 8.83
C ASP A 279 22.69 -12.86 9.52
N TYR A 280 23.77 -12.12 9.84
CA TYR A 280 23.69 -10.82 10.46
C TYR A 280 22.91 -9.84 9.57
N LYS A 281 21.98 -9.10 10.18
CA LYS A 281 21.04 -8.25 9.43
C LYS A 281 21.70 -6.95 8.98
N LEU A 282 21.38 -6.50 7.77
CA LEU A 282 22.01 -5.32 7.19
C LEU A 282 21.65 -4.01 7.90
N ASP A 283 20.47 -3.91 8.50
CA ASP A 283 20.07 -2.74 9.29
C ASP A 283 20.90 -2.62 10.58
N ALA A 284 21.17 -3.74 11.26
CA ALA A 284 22.09 -3.81 12.38
C ALA A 284 23.54 -3.53 11.94
N MET A 285 24.00 -4.13 10.83
CA MET A 285 25.33 -3.91 10.28
C MET A 285 25.59 -2.43 9.96
N LEU A 286 24.61 -1.76 9.36
CA LEU A 286 24.69 -0.33 9.07
C LEU A 286 24.82 0.50 10.37
N GLN A 287 24.14 0.13 11.44
CA GLN A 287 24.27 0.80 12.74
C GLN A 287 25.66 0.60 13.34
N ASP A 288 26.23 -0.60 13.27
CA ASP A 288 27.58 -0.86 13.77
C ASP A 288 28.62 -0.03 12.98
N PHE A 289 28.50 0.04 11.65
CA PHE A 289 29.35 0.91 10.83
C PHE A 289 29.22 2.39 11.18
N LEU A 290 28.01 2.89 11.44
CA LEU A 290 27.79 4.28 11.84
C LEU A 290 28.36 4.60 13.23
N GLN A 291 28.42 3.62 14.13
CA GLN A 291 29.01 3.76 15.46
C GLN A 291 30.54 3.67 15.44
N GLY A 292 31.14 3.30 14.31
CA GLY A 292 32.59 3.13 14.18
C GLY A 292 33.13 1.96 14.99
N LYS A 293 32.32 0.90 15.16
CA LYS A 293 32.81 -0.39 15.65
C LYS A 293 33.59 -1.14 14.60
#